data_AF-A0A0U2XNL4-F1
#
_entry.id   AF-A0A0U2XNL4-F1
#
_cell.length_a   1.000
_cell.length_b   1.000
_cell.length_c   1.000
_cell.angle_alpha   90.00
_cell.angle_beta   90.00
_cell.angle_gamma   90.00
#
_symmetry.space_group_name_H-M   'P 1'
#
loop_
_entity.id
_entity.type
_entity.pdbx_description
1 polymer ?
#
loop_
_entity_poly.entity_id
_entity_poly.type
_entity_poly.pdbx_seq_one_letter_code
_entity_poly.pdbx_strand_id
1 'polypeptide(L)'
;MNPKKQQIVHAAHRLFIQKGYNASSIQDILDEAGISKGTFYNYFTSKSECLIALMESISEDIRAQRIAAAFGESPSDTDLFARQLAIRIRMNHEKNLFSLYESIFYSQDEELKAFGKSQYIAELKWLSSRIVDMFGEEARPYALENAAMANGALQQLMHVWRLGTGQQLPLDELTVYIVHRMKQAVQAQLKDGKRFLSEHLLEQNGQSPTLADSSKQLQALAAAEKNPDLQQMIAFLADELIAPNPRKAIVNSVLTTLGQSTDDAELQIFLEHVWRQIK
;
A
#
# COMPACT_ATOMS: atom_id res chain seq x y z
N MET A 1 -1.93 -16.61 -3.76
CA MET A 1 -0.53 -16.81 -3.33
C MET A 1 -0.22 -18.31 -3.24
N ASN A 2 0.98 -18.75 -3.67
CA ASN A 2 1.37 -20.17 -3.61
C ASN A 2 1.39 -20.66 -2.14
N PRO A 3 0.75 -21.81 -1.80
CA PRO A 3 0.68 -22.34 -0.43
C PRO A 3 2.05 -22.53 0.25
N LYS A 4 3.10 -22.85 -0.52
CA LYS A 4 4.46 -22.98 0.02
C LYS A 4 5.12 -21.65 0.30
N LYS A 5 4.90 -20.64 -0.54
CA LYS A 5 5.33 -19.26 -0.25
C LYS A 5 4.67 -18.77 1.06
N GLN A 6 3.37 -19.02 1.24
CA GLN A 6 2.64 -18.71 2.48
C GLN A 6 3.21 -19.43 3.71
N GLN A 7 3.51 -20.73 3.60
CA GLN A 7 4.10 -21.50 4.69
C GLN A 7 5.43 -20.89 5.17
N ILE A 8 6.30 -20.51 4.23
CA ILE A 8 7.60 -19.89 4.55
C ILE A 8 7.40 -18.53 5.21
N VAL A 9 6.52 -17.69 4.66
CA VAL A 9 6.20 -16.37 5.22
C VAL A 9 5.66 -16.45 6.65
N HIS A 10 4.77 -17.40 6.93
CA HIS A 10 4.24 -17.60 8.28
C HIS A 10 5.30 -18.11 9.27
N ALA A 11 6.17 -19.01 8.84
CA ALA A 11 7.31 -19.46 9.64
C ALA A 11 8.27 -18.31 9.96
N ALA A 12 8.63 -17.53 8.94
CA ALA A 12 9.47 -16.34 9.08
C ALA A 12 8.83 -15.31 10.03
N HIS A 13 7.52 -15.06 9.92
CA HIS A 13 6.81 -14.16 10.83
C HIS A 13 6.94 -14.61 12.29
N ARG A 14 6.61 -15.86 12.61
CA ARG A 14 6.74 -16.38 13.98
C ARG A 14 8.17 -16.25 14.51
N LEU A 15 9.14 -16.65 13.68
CA LEU A 15 10.55 -16.57 14.05
C LEU A 15 10.99 -15.13 14.31
N PHE A 16 10.63 -14.18 13.45
CA PHE A 16 11.04 -12.78 13.60
C PHE A 16 10.39 -12.11 14.82
N ILE A 17 9.17 -12.49 15.19
CA ILE A 17 8.53 -12.00 16.42
C ILE A 17 9.21 -12.57 17.68
N GLN A 18 9.61 -13.84 17.66
CA GLN A 18 10.21 -14.51 18.82
C GLN A 18 11.69 -14.16 19.02
N LYS A 19 12.48 -14.22 17.95
CA LYS A 19 13.95 -14.07 17.98
C LYS A 19 14.42 -12.68 17.55
N GLY A 20 13.57 -11.91 16.87
CA GLY A 20 13.94 -10.67 16.20
C GLY A 20 14.50 -10.92 14.80
N TYR A 21 14.22 -10.00 13.86
CA TYR A 21 14.67 -10.10 12.47
C TYR A 21 16.19 -10.22 12.36
N ASN A 22 16.93 -9.33 13.05
CA ASN A 22 18.39 -9.26 12.94
C ASN A 22 19.10 -10.50 13.51
N ALA A 23 18.58 -11.09 14.58
CA ALA A 23 19.16 -12.28 15.21
C ALA A 23 18.74 -13.60 14.53
N SER A 24 17.83 -13.54 13.56
CA SER A 24 17.37 -14.71 12.79
C SER A 24 18.21 -14.92 11.52
N SER A 25 18.46 -16.18 11.18
CA SER A 25 19.16 -16.61 9.96
C SER A 25 18.20 -17.29 8.98
N ILE A 26 18.63 -17.47 7.72
CA ILE A 26 17.86 -18.28 6.76
C ILE A 26 17.72 -19.72 7.28
N GLN A 27 18.76 -20.28 7.91
CA GLN A 27 18.70 -21.63 8.47
C GLN A 27 17.60 -21.77 9.53
N ASP A 28 17.48 -20.79 10.43
CA ASP A 28 16.39 -20.76 11.41
C ASP A 28 15.00 -20.78 10.73
N ILE A 29 14.84 -20.07 9.61
CA ILE A 29 13.58 -20.07 8.83
C ILE A 29 13.32 -21.44 8.21
N LEU A 30 14.35 -22.10 7.66
CA LEU A 30 14.23 -23.45 7.09
C LEU A 30 13.76 -24.45 8.14
N ASP A 31 14.34 -24.39 9.33
CA ASP A 31 14.05 -25.28 10.45
C ASP A 31 12.62 -25.04 10.97
N GLU A 32 12.23 -23.78 11.16
CA GLU A 32 10.86 -23.40 11.58
C GLU A 32 9.79 -23.75 10.53
N ALA A 33 10.12 -23.62 9.24
CA ALA A 33 9.21 -23.95 8.15
C ALA A 33 9.17 -25.44 7.82
N GLY A 34 10.15 -26.24 8.26
CA GLY A 34 10.29 -27.64 7.90
C GLY A 34 10.54 -27.86 6.41
N ILE A 35 11.39 -27.03 5.78
CA ILE A 35 11.67 -27.11 4.34
C ILE A 35 13.17 -27.20 4.03
N SER A 36 13.51 -27.64 2.81
CA SER A 36 14.88 -27.66 2.35
C SER A 36 15.39 -26.27 1.96
N LYS A 37 16.71 -26.09 2.00
CA LYS A 37 17.37 -24.87 1.51
C LYS A 37 16.99 -24.56 0.05
N GLY A 38 16.99 -25.57 -0.83
CA GLY A 38 16.59 -25.41 -2.23
C GLY A 38 15.14 -24.92 -2.37
N THR A 39 14.23 -25.39 -1.51
CA THR A 39 12.83 -24.93 -1.50
C THR A 39 12.73 -23.44 -1.15
N PHE A 40 13.52 -22.94 -0.21
CA PHE A 40 13.51 -21.51 0.13
C PHE A 40 14.00 -20.66 -1.04
N TYR A 41 15.13 -21.03 -1.64
CA TYR A 41 15.71 -20.28 -2.77
C TYR A 41 14.88 -20.35 -4.06
N ASN A 42 13.90 -21.26 -4.15
CA ASN A 42 12.90 -21.22 -5.23
C ASN A 42 11.88 -20.08 -5.08
N TYR A 43 11.73 -19.51 -3.87
CA TYR A 43 10.75 -18.46 -3.58
C TYR A 43 11.37 -17.14 -3.14
N PHE A 44 12.53 -17.19 -2.48
CA PHE A 44 13.20 -16.02 -1.92
C PHE A 44 14.72 -16.14 -2.11
N THR A 45 15.31 -15.12 -2.69
CA THR A 45 16.76 -14.95 -2.86
C THR A 45 17.45 -14.51 -1.57
N SER A 46 16.73 -13.84 -0.67
CA SER A 46 17.29 -13.30 0.58
C SER A 46 16.31 -13.34 1.77
N LYS A 47 16.84 -13.13 2.98
CA LYS A 47 16.03 -12.95 4.20
C LYS A 47 15.23 -11.63 4.12
N SER A 48 15.79 -10.60 3.50
CA SER A 48 15.15 -9.29 3.30
C SER A 48 13.95 -9.42 2.37
N GLU A 49 14.08 -10.14 1.25
CA GLU A 49 12.97 -10.42 0.34
C GLU A 49 11.85 -11.22 1.02
N CYS A 50 12.21 -12.18 1.89
CA CYS A 50 11.23 -12.92 2.68
C CYS A 50 10.47 -12.00 3.67
N LEU A 51 11.17 -11.06 4.32
CA LEU A 51 10.54 -10.05 5.17
C LEU A 51 9.64 -9.09 4.36
N ILE A 52 10.09 -8.66 3.18
CA ILE A 52 9.31 -7.80 2.28
C ILE A 52 8.00 -8.51 1.91
N ALA A 53 8.06 -9.75 1.46
CA ALA A 53 6.87 -10.52 1.11
C ALA A 53 5.91 -10.73 2.30
N LEU A 54 6.44 -10.89 3.52
CA LEU A 54 5.63 -10.89 4.73
C LEU A 54 4.89 -9.56 4.92
N MET A 55 5.62 -8.44 4.84
CA MET A 55 5.06 -7.11 5.04
C MET A 55 4.06 -6.73 3.94
N GLU A 56 4.29 -7.14 2.70
CA GLU A 56 3.35 -6.97 1.58
C GLU A 56 2.05 -7.74 1.80
N SER A 57 2.14 -9.00 2.25
CA SER A 57 0.95 -9.79 2.59
C SER A 57 0.11 -9.11 3.69
N ILE A 58 0.76 -8.45 4.65
CA ILE A 58 0.08 -7.69 5.71
C ILE A 58 -0.54 -6.42 5.14
N SER A 59 0.18 -5.68 4.30
CA SER A 59 -0.36 -4.47 3.65
C SER A 59 -1.59 -4.80 2.81
N GLU A 60 -1.60 -5.97 2.16
CA GLU A 60 -2.75 -6.47 1.41
C GLU A 60 -3.94 -6.81 2.33
N ASP A 61 -3.71 -7.46 3.47
CA ASP A 61 -4.75 -7.70 4.48
C ASP A 61 -5.35 -6.38 4.99
N ILE A 62 -4.51 -5.37 5.26
CA ILE A 62 -4.95 -4.02 5.68
C ILE A 62 -5.84 -3.40 4.61
N ARG A 63 -5.41 -3.47 3.34
CA ARG A 63 -6.15 -2.92 2.20
C ARG A 63 -7.51 -3.61 2.06
N ALA A 64 -7.54 -4.94 2.10
CA ALA A 64 -8.76 -5.73 2.01
C ALA A 64 -9.74 -5.37 3.14
N GLN A 65 -9.27 -5.25 4.38
CA GLN A 65 -10.12 -4.86 5.51
C GLN A 65 -10.64 -3.41 5.39
N ARG A 66 -9.80 -2.47 4.90
CA ARG A 66 -10.22 -1.08 4.63
C ARG A 66 -11.33 -1.02 3.57
N ILE A 67 -11.20 -1.79 2.49
CA ILE A 67 -12.22 -1.91 1.44
C ILE A 67 -13.50 -2.53 2.03
N ALA A 68 -13.35 -3.62 2.80
CA ALA A 68 -14.47 -4.29 3.43
C ALA A 68 -15.28 -3.35 4.33
N ALA A 69 -14.58 -2.52 5.13
CA ALA A 69 -15.20 -1.54 6.02
C ALA A 69 -15.95 -0.41 5.29
N ALA A 70 -15.66 -0.18 4.00
CA ALA A 70 -16.29 0.87 3.21
C ALA A 70 -17.54 0.42 2.45
N PHE A 71 -17.84 -0.89 2.42
CA PHE A 71 -19.02 -1.38 1.69
C PHE A 71 -20.31 -0.83 2.28
N GLY A 72 -21.13 -0.19 1.44
CA GLY A 72 -22.42 0.39 1.84
C GLY A 72 -22.32 1.70 2.61
N GLU A 73 -21.11 2.24 2.78
CA GLU A 73 -20.85 3.47 3.53
C GLU A 73 -20.57 4.64 2.56
N SER A 74 -20.77 5.87 3.04
CA SER A 74 -20.41 7.07 2.28
C SER A 74 -18.89 7.28 2.32
N PRO A 75 -18.21 7.48 1.18
CA PRO A 75 -16.78 7.84 1.16
C PRO A 75 -16.45 9.13 1.91
N SER A 76 -17.46 10.00 2.07
CA SER A 76 -17.36 11.26 2.81
C SER A 76 -17.61 11.15 4.31
N ASP A 77 -17.98 9.96 4.80
CA ASP A 77 -18.14 9.72 6.23
C ASP A 77 -16.78 9.77 6.95
N THR A 78 -16.70 10.64 7.96
CA THR A 78 -15.51 10.79 8.80
C THR A 78 -15.34 9.62 9.76
N ASP A 79 -16.43 8.98 10.19
CA ASP A 79 -16.39 7.84 11.11
C ASP A 79 -15.88 6.59 10.38
N LEU A 80 -16.24 6.42 9.10
CA LEU A 80 -15.58 5.46 8.21
C LEU A 80 -14.06 5.68 8.15
N PHE A 81 -13.60 6.93 8.00
CA PHE A 81 -12.16 7.17 7.97
C PHE A 81 -11.47 6.84 9.30
N ALA A 82 -12.08 7.21 10.42
CA ALA A 82 -11.55 6.88 11.75
C ALA A 82 -11.44 5.36 11.95
N ARG A 83 -12.44 4.58 11.50
CA ARG A 83 -12.39 3.11 11.51
C ARG A 83 -11.29 2.57 10.62
N GLN A 84 -11.14 3.07 9.39
CA GLN A 84 -10.11 2.62 8.45
C GLN A 84 -8.67 2.94 8.92
N LEU A 85 -8.48 4.04 9.66
CA LEU A 85 -7.21 4.33 10.34
C LEU A 85 -6.91 3.29 11.43
N ALA A 86 -7.92 2.91 12.22
CA ALA A 86 -7.77 1.96 13.31
C ALA A 86 -7.36 0.56 12.83
N ILE A 87 -7.84 0.11 11.65
CA ILE A 87 -7.54 -1.22 11.08
C ILE A 87 -6.04 -1.50 11.07
N ARG A 88 -5.23 -0.57 10.56
CA ARG A 88 -3.78 -0.75 10.48
C ARG A 88 -3.15 -0.88 11.87
N ILE A 89 -3.57 -0.05 12.82
CA ILE A 89 -3.02 -0.06 14.18
C ILE A 89 -3.39 -1.36 14.91
N ARG A 90 -4.65 -1.81 14.78
CA ARG A 90 -5.09 -3.09 15.34
C ARG A 90 -4.28 -4.24 14.77
N MET A 91 -4.10 -4.26 13.45
CA MET A 91 -3.32 -5.32 12.81
C MET A 91 -1.85 -5.31 13.21
N ASN A 92 -1.26 -4.11 13.34
CA ASN A 92 0.11 -3.96 13.84
C ASN A 92 0.26 -4.52 15.26
N HIS A 93 -0.74 -4.32 16.11
CA HIS A 93 -0.75 -4.85 17.46
C HIS A 93 -0.98 -6.37 17.46
N GLU A 94 -2.01 -6.87 16.78
CA GLU A 94 -2.37 -8.29 16.70
C GLU A 94 -1.24 -9.16 16.14
N LYS A 95 -0.53 -8.66 15.12
CA LYS A 95 0.58 -9.38 14.48
C LYS A 95 1.96 -9.00 15.05
N ASN A 96 2.03 -8.20 16.12
CA ASN A 96 3.27 -7.73 16.76
C ASN A 96 4.29 -7.06 15.81
N LEU A 97 3.80 -6.27 14.85
CA LEU A 97 4.60 -5.77 13.73
C LEU A 97 5.53 -4.61 14.07
N PHE A 98 5.41 -4.03 15.26
CA PHE A 98 6.20 -2.86 15.66
C PHE A 98 7.72 -3.11 15.52
N SER A 99 8.20 -4.25 16.01
CA SER A 99 9.62 -4.62 15.93
C SER A 99 10.09 -4.88 14.50
N LEU A 100 9.20 -5.35 13.61
CA LEU A 100 9.51 -5.56 12.20
C LEU A 100 9.63 -4.22 11.46
N TYR A 101 8.69 -3.31 11.69
CA TYR A 101 8.79 -1.95 11.15
C TYR A 101 10.07 -1.26 11.65
N GLU A 102 10.39 -1.36 12.94
CA GLU A 102 11.62 -0.83 13.51
C GLU A 102 12.88 -1.41 12.83
N SER A 103 12.88 -2.73 12.62
CA SER A 103 13.98 -3.42 11.91
C SER A 103 14.15 -2.91 10.49
N ILE A 104 13.05 -2.61 9.78
CA ILE A 104 13.09 -2.05 8.42
C ILE A 104 13.59 -0.60 8.44
N PHE A 105 13.06 0.25 9.32
CA PHE A 105 13.41 1.67 9.39
C PHE A 105 14.88 1.92 9.75
N TYR A 106 15.45 1.09 10.62
CA TYR A 106 16.86 1.20 11.04
C TYR A 106 17.80 0.27 10.28
N SER A 107 17.30 -0.44 9.27
CA SER A 107 18.11 -1.32 8.45
C SER A 107 19.16 -0.53 7.65
N GLN A 108 20.33 -1.13 7.45
CA GLN A 108 21.32 -0.66 6.47
C GLN A 108 21.17 -1.34 5.10
N ASP A 109 20.25 -2.30 4.99
CA ASP A 109 19.89 -2.97 3.74
C ASP A 109 19.09 -2.02 2.84
N GLU A 110 19.61 -1.75 1.63
CA GLU A 110 19.00 -0.81 0.67
C GLU A 110 17.65 -1.30 0.13
N GLU A 111 17.44 -2.61 0.03
CA GLU A 111 16.16 -3.20 -0.39
C GLU A 111 15.09 -2.91 0.68
N LEU A 112 15.42 -3.13 1.95
CA LEU A 112 14.51 -2.84 3.07
C LEU A 112 14.25 -1.34 3.22
N LYS A 113 15.26 -0.48 3.05
CA LYS A 113 15.07 0.98 3.07
C LYS A 113 14.13 1.44 1.95
N ALA A 114 14.34 0.95 0.73
CA ALA A 114 13.51 1.26 -0.42
C ALA A 114 12.06 0.80 -0.19
N PHE A 115 11.88 -0.41 0.34
CA PHE A 115 10.58 -0.94 0.73
C PHE A 115 9.90 -0.10 1.83
N GLY A 116 10.60 0.21 2.92
CA GLY A 116 10.06 1.05 3.99
C GLY A 116 9.61 2.42 3.49
N LYS A 117 10.40 3.05 2.62
CA LYS A 117 10.05 4.30 1.95
C LYS A 117 8.82 4.15 1.04
N SER A 118 8.75 3.10 0.23
CA SER A 118 7.62 2.88 -0.69
C SER A 118 6.32 2.66 0.08
N GLN A 119 6.34 1.86 1.15
CA GLN A 119 5.19 1.62 2.02
C GLN A 119 4.73 2.90 2.72
N TYR A 120 5.66 3.73 3.19
CA TYR A 120 5.32 5.00 3.81
C TYR A 120 4.66 5.96 2.83
N ILE A 121 5.20 6.08 1.61
CA ILE A 121 4.61 6.90 0.54
C ILE A 121 3.23 6.37 0.15
N ALA A 122 3.07 5.06 0.02
CA ALA A 122 1.78 4.43 -0.32
C ALA A 122 0.71 4.75 0.73
N GLU A 123 1.06 4.71 2.02
CA GLU A 123 0.14 5.11 3.08
C GLU A 123 -0.24 6.59 2.98
N LEU A 124 0.73 7.49 2.81
CA LEU A 124 0.43 8.92 2.68
C LEU A 124 -0.47 9.21 1.47
N LYS A 125 -0.27 8.49 0.36
CA LYS A 125 -1.14 8.59 -0.83
C LYS A 125 -2.56 8.10 -0.54
N TRP A 126 -2.71 6.98 0.15
CA TRP A 126 -4.03 6.47 0.56
C TRP A 126 -4.75 7.41 1.53
N LEU A 127 -4.03 7.97 2.51
CA LEU A 127 -4.58 8.98 3.43
C LEU A 127 -5.00 10.24 2.68
N SER A 128 -4.18 10.69 1.72
CA SER A 128 -4.49 11.86 0.89
C SER A 128 -5.74 11.64 0.05
N SER A 129 -5.90 10.46 -0.56
CA SER A 129 -7.11 10.15 -1.32
C SER A 129 -8.35 10.14 -0.44
N ARG A 130 -8.26 9.59 0.78
CA ARG A 130 -9.37 9.64 1.74
C ARG A 130 -9.77 11.06 2.13
N ILE A 131 -8.80 11.96 2.25
CA ILE A 131 -9.08 13.39 2.50
C ILE A 131 -9.84 14.00 1.32
N VAL A 132 -9.42 13.70 0.09
CA VAL A 132 -10.16 14.14 -1.11
C VAL A 132 -11.57 13.53 -1.17
N ASP A 133 -11.76 12.26 -0.80
CA ASP A 133 -13.08 11.63 -0.75
C ASP A 133 -14.04 12.33 0.24
N MET A 134 -13.51 12.89 1.34
CA MET A 134 -14.29 13.57 2.38
C MET A 134 -14.63 15.03 2.07
N PHE A 135 -13.73 15.73 1.38
CA PHE A 135 -13.83 17.18 1.20
C PHE A 135 -13.94 17.60 -0.28
N GLY A 136 -13.87 16.66 -1.21
CA GLY A 136 -13.88 16.92 -2.65
C GLY A 136 -12.52 17.31 -3.23
N GLU A 137 -12.49 17.50 -4.55
CA GLU A 137 -11.29 17.82 -5.32
C GLU A 137 -10.61 19.13 -4.89
N GLU A 138 -11.37 20.09 -4.35
CA GLU A 138 -10.84 21.35 -3.82
C GLU A 138 -9.86 21.15 -2.64
N ALA A 139 -9.94 20.01 -1.95
CA ALA A 139 -9.04 19.68 -0.84
C ALA A 139 -7.71 19.05 -1.29
N ARG A 140 -7.60 18.62 -2.56
CA ARG A 140 -6.40 17.93 -3.09
C ARG A 140 -5.09 18.69 -2.85
N PRO A 141 -5.01 20.02 -3.04
CA PRO A 141 -3.79 20.79 -2.79
C PRO A 141 -3.27 20.73 -1.34
N TYR A 142 -4.14 20.36 -0.39
CA TYR A 142 -3.86 20.30 1.06
C TYR A 142 -3.79 18.86 1.60
N ALA A 143 -4.18 17.88 0.78
CA ALA A 143 -4.39 16.50 1.23
C ALA A 143 -3.10 15.86 1.74
N LEU A 144 -1.98 16.04 1.04
CA LEU A 144 -0.69 15.43 1.41
C LEU A 144 -0.20 15.89 2.79
N GLU A 145 -0.25 17.19 3.05
CA GLU A 145 0.18 17.76 4.32
C GLU A 145 -0.69 17.28 5.48
N ASN A 146 -2.01 17.30 5.30
CA ASN A 146 -2.94 16.81 6.30
C ASN A 146 -2.80 15.31 6.54
N ALA A 147 -2.55 14.52 5.50
CA ALA A 147 -2.24 13.10 5.62
C ALA A 147 -0.96 12.89 6.45
N ALA A 148 0.11 13.64 6.16
CA ALA A 148 1.36 13.57 6.91
C ALA A 148 1.18 13.98 8.37
N MET A 149 0.47 15.08 8.63
CA MET A 149 0.17 15.56 9.99
C MET A 149 -0.69 14.57 10.77
N ALA A 150 -1.76 14.04 10.17
CA ALA A 150 -2.63 13.06 10.82
C ALA A 150 -1.87 11.77 11.16
N ASN A 151 -1.10 11.22 10.22
CA ASN A 151 -0.28 10.04 10.46
C ASN A 151 0.78 10.28 11.53
N GLY A 152 1.48 11.42 11.48
CA GLY A 152 2.48 11.78 12.48
C GLY A 152 1.88 11.99 13.87
N ALA A 153 0.78 12.73 13.98
CA ALA A 153 0.09 12.95 15.25
C ALA A 153 -0.42 11.64 15.85
N LEU A 154 -0.99 10.76 15.03
CA LEU A 154 -1.42 9.43 15.46
C LEU A 154 -0.27 8.62 16.07
N GLN A 155 0.88 8.55 15.37
CA GLN A 155 2.07 7.86 15.87
C GLN A 155 2.62 8.47 17.17
N GLN A 156 2.71 9.80 17.23
CA GLN A 156 3.27 10.49 18.40
C GLN A 156 2.36 10.41 19.62
N LEU A 157 1.05 10.53 19.46
CA LEU A 157 0.12 10.37 20.57
C LEU A 157 0.11 8.94 21.11
N MET A 158 0.20 7.92 20.24
CA MET A 158 0.38 6.53 20.67
C MET A 158 1.70 6.31 21.42
N HIS A 159 2.77 7.01 21.03
CA HIS A 159 4.06 6.94 21.71
C HIS A 159 3.98 7.58 23.11
N VAL A 160 3.45 8.80 23.20
CA VAL A 160 3.26 9.52 24.47
C VAL A 160 2.34 8.76 25.42
N TRP A 161 1.26 8.16 24.92
CA TRP A 161 0.38 7.32 25.75
C TRP A 161 1.14 6.16 26.41
N ARG A 162 1.97 5.45 25.63
CA ARG A 162 2.81 4.34 26.13
C ARG A 162 3.85 4.79 27.17
N LEU A 163 4.31 6.03 27.10
CA LEU A 163 5.22 6.59 28.11
C LEU A 163 4.49 6.99 29.40
N GLY A 164 3.26 7.48 29.28
CA GLY A 164 2.49 8.04 30.40
C GLY A 164 1.67 7.02 31.19
N THR A 165 1.30 5.88 30.59
CA THR A 165 0.44 4.89 31.24
C THR A 165 0.64 3.47 30.69
N GLY A 166 0.37 2.47 31.53
CA GLY A 166 0.29 1.06 31.13
C GLY A 166 -1.11 0.63 30.70
N GLN A 167 -2.07 1.55 30.65
CA GLN A 167 -3.44 1.25 30.23
C GLN A 167 -3.55 1.00 28.72
N GLN A 168 -4.55 0.20 28.34
CA GLN A 168 -4.88 0.00 26.94
C GLN A 168 -5.25 1.34 26.28
N LEU A 169 -4.67 1.60 25.12
CA LEU A 169 -4.97 2.80 24.34
C LEU A 169 -6.43 2.75 23.84
N PRO A 170 -7.25 3.78 24.10
CA PRO A 170 -8.58 3.90 23.51
C PRO A 170 -8.45 4.29 22.03
N LEU A 171 -8.13 3.29 21.19
CA LEU A 171 -7.75 3.50 19.79
C LEU A 171 -8.85 4.19 18.99
N ASP A 172 -10.11 3.82 19.18
CA ASP A 172 -11.22 4.39 18.41
C ASP A 172 -11.44 5.87 18.77
N GLU A 173 -11.31 6.24 20.05
CA GLU A 173 -11.35 7.64 20.48
C GLU A 173 -10.19 8.42 19.88
N LEU A 174 -8.99 7.84 19.84
CA LEU A 174 -7.81 8.48 19.25
C LEU A 174 -8.00 8.71 17.74
N THR A 175 -8.47 7.73 16.98
CA THR A 175 -8.64 7.91 15.53
C THR A 175 -9.74 8.90 15.21
N VAL A 176 -10.86 8.89 15.94
CA VAL A 176 -11.92 9.92 15.84
C VAL A 176 -11.35 11.30 16.14
N TYR A 177 -10.55 11.43 17.20
CA TYR A 177 -9.89 12.69 17.54
C TYR A 177 -8.93 13.18 16.45
N ILE A 178 -8.11 12.31 15.87
CA ILE A 178 -7.21 12.64 14.76
C ILE A 178 -7.99 13.14 13.54
N VAL A 179 -9.06 12.44 13.15
CA VAL A 179 -9.91 12.84 12.01
C VAL A 179 -10.59 14.18 12.30
N HIS A 180 -11.06 14.40 13.53
CA HIS A 180 -11.64 15.69 13.93
C HIS A 180 -10.64 16.85 13.77
N ARG A 181 -9.39 16.68 14.24
CA ARG A 181 -8.34 17.71 14.13
C ARG A 181 -7.93 17.98 12.69
N MET A 182 -7.80 16.92 11.88
CA MET A 182 -7.50 17.02 10.46
C MET A 182 -8.63 17.74 9.70
N LYS A 183 -9.90 17.45 10.00
CA LYS A 183 -11.06 18.13 9.40
C LYS A 183 -11.01 19.64 9.61
N GLN A 184 -10.70 20.07 10.82
CA GLN A 184 -10.56 21.50 11.14
C GLN A 184 -9.43 22.16 10.33
N ALA A 185 -8.29 21.46 10.16
CA ALA A 185 -7.17 21.95 9.37
C ALA A 185 -7.54 22.10 7.89
N VAL A 186 -8.10 21.07 7.26
CA VAL A 186 -8.53 21.12 5.86
C VAL A 186 -9.56 22.23 5.64
N GLN A 187 -10.55 22.37 6.53
CA GLN A 187 -11.56 23.43 6.43
C GLN A 187 -10.99 24.84 6.59
N ALA A 188 -9.92 25.02 7.37
CA ALA A 188 -9.23 26.30 7.48
C ALA A 188 -8.47 26.62 6.19
N GLN A 189 -7.77 25.62 5.63
CA GLN A 189 -6.98 25.77 4.40
C GLN A 189 -7.84 26.00 3.16
N LEU A 190 -9.02 25.40 3.09
CA LEU A 190 -10.01 25.71 2.04
C LEU A 190 -10.45 27.18 2.06
N LYS A 191 -10.37 27.87 3.21
CA LYS A 191 -10.73 29.28 3.34
C LYS A 191 -9.58 30.24 3.06
N ASP A 192 -8.38 29.91 3.55
CA ASP A 192 -7.23 30.84 3.50
C ASP A 192 -6.14 30.47 2.48
N GLY A 193 -6.25 29.30 1.85
CA GLY A 193 -5.36 28.84 0.79
C GLY A 193 -3.96 28.42 1.26
N LYS A 194 -3.71 28.38 2.57
CA LYS A 194 -2.34 28.16 3.08
C LYS A 194 -1.96 26.69 3.07
N ARG A 195 -0.77 26.41 2.56
CA ARG A 195 -0.10 25.10 2.60
C ARG A 195 1.40 25.25 2.74
N PHE A 196 2.04 24.29 3.39
CA PHE A 196 3.50 24.20 3.44
C PHE A 196 4.04 23.17 2.43
N LEU A 197 3.41 22.00 2.29
CA LEU A 197 3.79 21.00 1.28
C LEU A 197 3.01 21.18 -0.03
N SER A 198 3.70 20.93 -1.16
CA SER A 198 3.06 20.75 -2.46
C SER A 198 2.42 19.37 -2.55
N GLU A 199 1.24 19.26 -3.17
CA GLU A 199 0.59 17.97 -3.43
C GLU A 199 1.46 17.01 -4.27
N HIS A 200 2.32 17.58 -5.12
CA HIS A 200 3.22 16.84 -6.01
C HIS A 200 4.56 16.45 -5.34
N LEU A 201 4.78 16.77 -4.05
CA LEU A 201 6.09 16.52 -3.40
C LEU A 201 6.50 15.04 -3.40
N LEU A 202 5.52 14.13 -3.28
CA LEU A 202 5.74 12.68 -3.29
C LEU A 202 5.39 12.03 -4.64
N GLU A 203 5.09 12.85 -5.65
CA GLU A 203 5.19 12.40 -7.03
C GLU A 203 6.68 12.23 -7.30
N GLN A 204 7.08 11.04 -7.74
CA GLN A 204 8.48 10.76 -7.91
C GLN A 204 9.08 11.76 -8.92
N ASN A 205 10.33 12.20 -8.68
CA ASN A 205 11.17 12.83 -9.70
C ASN A 205 11.51 11.88 -10.89
N GLY A 206 10.86 10.72 -10.99
CA GLY A 206 10.71 9.99 -12.24
C GLY A 206 9.35 10.37 -12.80
N GLN A 207 9.32 10.93 -14.01
CA GLN A 207 8.10 11.09 -14.78
C GLN A 207 7.18 9.90 -14.51
N SER A 208 5.94 10.15 -14.05
CA SER A 208 4.92 9.10 -14.14
C SER A 208 5.00 8.56 -15.57
N PRO A 209 5.14 7.23 -15.76
CA PRO A 209 5.35 6.67 -17.08
C PRO A 209 4.31 7.29 -18.00
N THR A 210 4.75 7.96 -19.05
CA THR A 210 3.84 8.56 -20.01
C THR A 210 2.93 7.47 -20.57
N LEU A 211 1.81 7.83 -21.21
CA LEU A 211 1.00 6.83 -21.91
C LEU A 211 1.84 5.99 -22.90
N ALA A 212 2.93 6.56 -23.43
CA ALA A 212 3.91 5.85 -24.25
C ALA A 212 4.79 4.86 -23.46
N ASP A 213 5.22 5.21 -22.24
CA ASP A 213 5.96 4.29 -21.36
C ASP A 213 5.06 3.15 -20.88
N SER A 214 3.82 3.47 -20.47
CA SER A 214 2.79 2.50 -20.10
C SER A 214 2.46 1.56 -21.28
N SER A 215 2.34 2.10 -22.50
CA SER A 215 2.16 1.32 -23.73
C SER A 215 3.32 0.34 -23.98
N LYS A 216 4.57 0.82 -23.90
CA LYS A 216 5.76 -0.01 -24.09
C LYS A 216 5.84 -1.17 -23.07
N GLN A 217 5.45 -0.91 -21.83
CA GLN A 217 5.43 -1.93 -20.78
C GLN A 217 4.30 -2.94 -21.00
N LEU A 218 3.11 -2.51 -21.43
CA LEU A 218 2.04 -3.43 -21.84
C LEU A 218 2.46 -4.30 -23.04
N GLN A 219 3.19 -3.76 -24.02
CA GLN A 219 3.71 -4.56 -25.14
C GLN A 219 4.66 -5.66 -24.67
N ALA A 220 5.55 -5.35 -23.72
CA ALA A 220 6.44 -6.35 -23.13
C ALA A 220 5.66 -7.44 -22.37
N LEU A 221 4.62 -7.06 -21.62
CA LEU A 221 3.74 -7.98 -20.91
C LEU A 221 2.96 -8.88 -21.88
N ALA A 222 2.40 -8.31 -22.95
CA ALA A 222 1.72 -9.07 -23.99
C ALA A 222 2.65 -10.08 -24.67
N ALA A 223 3.93 -9.73 -24.87
CA ALA A 223 4.92 -10.65 -25.44
C ALA A 223 5.28 -11.82 -24.50
N ALA A 224 5.17 -11.63 -23.19
CA ALA A 224 5.46 -12.64 -22.18
C ALA A 224 4.22 -13.50 -21.79
N GLU A 225 3.01 -13.02 -22.08
CA GLU A 225 1.75 -13.68 -21.76
C GLU A 225 1.54 -14.96 -22.61
N LYS A 226 1.12 -16.03 -21.94
CA LYS A 226 0.90 -17.35 -22.55
C LYS A 226 -0.56 -17.61 -22.89
N ASN A 227 -1.50 -16.93 -22.22
CA ASN A 227 -2.92 -17.02 -22.52
C ASN A 227 -3.24 -16.15 -23.75
N PRO A 228 -3.69 -16.73 -24.89
CA PRO A 228 -3.94 -15.97 -26.11
C PRO A 228 -4.96 -14.83 -25.95
N ASP A 229 -6.01 -15.04 -25.14
CA ASP A 229 -7.06 -14.04 -24.95
C ASP A 229 -6.55 -12.86 -24.12
N LEU A 230 -5.79 -13.13 -23.06
CA LEU A 230 -5.16 -12.08 -22.24
C LEU A 230 -4.09 -11.34 -23.02
N GLN A 231 -3.26 -12.06 -23.79
CA GLN A 231 -2.25 -11.46 -24.66
C GLN A 231 -2.89 -10.47 -25.64
N GLN A 232 -4.00 -10.85 -26.28
CA GLN A 232 -4.70 -9.98 -27.23
C GLN A 232 -5.30 -8.75 -26.55
N MET A 233 -5.85 -8.91 -25.34
CA MET A 233 -6.39 -7.80 -24.55
C MET A 233 -5.29 -6.82 -24.08
N ILE A 234 -4.15 -7.32 -23.60
CA ILE A 234 -3.01 -6.50 -23.16
C ILE A 234 -2.42 -5.75 -24.36
N ALA A 235 -2.24 -6.43 -25.50
CA ALA A 235 -1.76 -5.81 -26.74
C ALA A 235 -2.71 -4.72 -27.24
N PHE A 236 -4.02 -4.98 -27.21
CA PHE A 236 -5.03 -3.97 -27.53
C PHE A 236 -4.91 -2.73 -26.65
N LEU A 237 -4.78 -2.90 -25.33
CA LEU A 237 -4.60 -1.76 -24.43
C LEU A 237 -3.33 -0.97 -24.76
N ALA A 238 -2.23 -1.67 -25.06
CA ALA A 238 -0.97 -1.04 -25.38
C ALA A 238 -1.08 -0.11 -26.60
N ASP A 239 -1.74 -0.56 -27.66
CA ASP A 239 -1.92 0.21 -28.89
C ASP A 239 -2.95 1.34 -28.70
N GLU A 240 -4.05 1.05 -28.00
CA GLU A 240 -5.13 2.01 -27.81
C GLU A 240 -4.71 3.18 -26.91
N LEU A 241 -3.78 2.97 -25.96
CA LEU A 241 -3.27 4.00 -25.06
C LEU A 241 -2.58 5.17 -25.75
N ILE A 242 -1.93 4.91 -26.89
CA ILE A 242 -1.17 5.91 -27.66
C ILE A 242 -1.91 6.34 -28.94
N ALA A 243 -3.12 5.83 -29.16
CA ALA A 243 -3.91 6.19 -30.32
C ALA A 243 -4.30 7.68 -30.28
N PRO A 244 -4.38 8.36 -31.45
CA PRO A 244 -4.73 9.79 -31.51
C PRO A 244 -6.15 10.08 -31.00
N ASN A 245 -7.04 9.08 -30.96
CA ASN A 245 -8.39 9.18 -30.40
C ASN A 245 -8.79 7.86 -29.73
N PRO A 246 -8.39 7.63 -28.46
CA PRO A 246 -8.60 6.36 -27.78
C PRO A 246 -10.08 6.13 -27.46
N ARG A 247 -10.57 4.93 -27.74
CA ARG A 247 -11.95 4.50 -27.48
C ARG A 247 -12.12 4.17 -26.00
N LYS A 248 -12.23 5.21 -25.17
CA LYS A 248 -12.27 5.13 -23.70
C LYS A 248 -13.26 4.08 -23.14
N ALA A 249 -14.43 3.94 -23.75
CA ALA A 249 -15.43 2.93 -23.32
C ALA A 249 -14.92 1.50 -23.50
N ILE A 250 -14.22 1.22 -24.60
CA ILE A 250 -13.64 -0.10 -24.88
C ILE A 250 -12.44 -0.33 -23.98
N VAL A 251 -11.58 0.68 -23.79
CA VAL A 251 -10.44 0.60 -22.86
C VAL A 251 -10.90 0.25 -21.45
N ASN A 252 -11.94 0.90 -20.93
CA ASN A 252 -12.49 0.59 -19.62
C ASN A 252 -13.06 -0.83 -19.54
N SER A 253 -13.72 -1.31 -20.59
CA SER A 253 -14.22 -2.69 -20.67
C SER A 253 -13.08 -3.71 -20.63
N VAL A 254 -12.00 -3.46 -21.38
CA VAL A 254 -10.84 -4.36 -21.44
C VAL A 254 -10.06 -4.33 -20.13
N LEU A 255 -9.83 -3.15 -19.53
CA LEU A 255 -9.20 -3.00 -18.20
C LEU A 255 -9.97 -3.76 -17.12
N THR A 256 -11.30 -3.64 -17.12
CA THR A 256 -12.16 -4.36 -16.16
C THR A 256 -12.06 -5.87 -16.34
N THR A 257 -12.09 -6.33 -17.60
CA THR A 257 -12.02 -7.78 -17.91
C THR A 257 -10.65 -8.36 -17.56
N LEU A 258 -9.55 -7.66 -17.91
CA LEU A 258 -8.19 -8.06 -17.54
C LEU A 258 -7.99 -8.08 -16.03
N GLY A 259 -8.47 -7.05 -15.31
CA GLY A 259 -8.38 -7.00 -13.86
C GLY A 259 -9.13 -8.14 -13.16
N GLN A 260 -10.19 -8.66 -13.77
CA GLN A 260 -10.94 -9.83 -13.26
C GLN A 260 -10.35 -11.17 -13.67
N SER A 261 -9.59 -11.22 -14.76
CA SER A 261 -9.13 -12.47 -15.40
C SER A 261 -7.67 -12.81 -15.10
N THR A 262 -6.90 -11.89 -14.53
CA THR A 262 -5.50 -12.13 -14.15
C THR A 262 -5.34 -12.34 -12.65
N ASP A 263 -4.60 -13.37 -12.28
CA ASP A 263 -4.12 -13.62 -10.91
C ASP A 263 -2.76 -12.95 -10.62
N ASP A 264 -2.20 -12.25 -11.60
CA ASP A 264 -0.93 -11.53 -11.48
C ASP A 264 -1.14 -10.18 -10.76
N ALA A 265 -0.69 -10.12 -9.51
CA ALA A 265 -0.82 -8.93 -8.67
C ALA A 265 -0.02 -7.72 -9.21
N GLU A 266 1.10 -7.94 -9.89
CA GLU A 266 1.87 -6.85 -10.51
C GLU A 266 1.13 -6.29 -11.71
N LEU A 267 0.52 -7.17 -12.52
CA LEU A 267 -0.34 -6.76 -13.62
C LEU A 267 -1.58 -6.01 -13.11
N GLN A 268 -2.21 -6.45 -12.03
CA GLN A 268 -3.36 -5.75 -11.44
C GLN A 268 -3.02 -4.33 -10.98
N ILE A 269 -1.91 -4.17 -10.25
CA ILE A 269 -1.42 -2.85 -9.78
C ILE A 269 -1.11 -1.95 -10.98
N PHE A 270 -0.49 -2.51 -12.02
CA PHE A 270 -0.16 -1.77 -13.24
C PHE A 270 -1.41 -1.37 -14.03
N LEU A 271 -2.41 -2.26 -14.17
CA LEU A 271 -3.69 -1.96 -14.82
C LEU A 271 -4.46 -0.89 -14.04
N GLU A 272 -4.38 -0.88 -12.71
CA GLU A 272 -4.96 0.19 -11.88
C GLU A 272 -4.26 1.53 -12.13
N HIS A 273 -2.92 1.52 -12.30
CA HIS A 273 -2.17 2.72 -12.67
C HIS A 273 -2.58 3.24 -14.05
N VAL A 274 -2.64 2.35 -15.06
CA VAL A 274 -3.08 2.67 -16.43
C VAL A 274 -4.51 3.25 -16.41
N TRP A 275 -5.42 2.65 -15.66
CA TRP A 275 -6.80 3.16 -15.51
C TRP A 275 -6.85 4.59 -14.96
N ARG A 276 -5.99 4.91 -14.00
CA ARG A 276 -5.89 6.27 -13.41
C ARG A 276 -5.33 7.31 -14.39
N GLN A 277 -4.54 6.91 -15.39
CA GLN A 277 -3.99 7.82 -16.40
C GLN A 277 -4.98 8.18 -17.52
N ILE A 278 -6.02 7.36 -17.73
CA ILE A 278 -6.96 7.49 -18.86
C ILE A 278 -8.27 8.20 -18.45
N LYS A 279 -8.55 8.26 -17.14
CA LYS A 279 -9.61 9.06 -16.54
C LYS A 279 -9.28 10.55 -16.62
#